data_AF-A0A6L9MJB9-F1
#
_entry.id   AF-A0A6L9MJB9-F1
#
_cell.length_a   1.000
_cell.length_b   1.000
_cell.length_c   1.000
_cell.angle_alpha   90.00
_cell.angle_beta   90.00
_cell.angle_gamma   90.00
#
_symmetry.space_group_name_H-M   'P 1'
#
loop_
_entity.id
_entity.type
_entity.pdbx_description
1 polymer ?
#
loop_
_entity_poly.entity_id
_entity_poly.type
_entity_poly.pdbx_seq_one_letter_code
_entity_poly.pdbx_strand_id
1 'polypeptide(L)' 'MGHNLEVAVDIADIISDASENLLPLDVASTTSQLLERHHVLGLSSEDVAAALREESNSAGVTTLQADS' A
#
# COMPACT_ATOMS: atom_id res chain seq x y z
N MET A 1 5.04 -10.41 16.94
CA MET A 1 3.96 -10.68 15.96
C MET A 1 3.08 -9.43 15.73
N GLY A 2 3.63 -8.20 15.73
CA GLY A 2 2.85 -6.95 15.61
C GLY A 2 2.96 -6.23 14.26
N HIS A 3 4.09 -6.36 13.57
CA HIS A 3 4.42 -5.52 12.41
C HIS A 3 3.52 -5.72 11.18
N ASN A 4 3.00 -6.93 10.96
CA ASN A 4 2.12 -7.18 9.79
C ASN A 4 0.74 -6.52 9.96
N LEU A 5 0.25 -6.39 11.20
CA LEU A 5 -1.01 -5.71 11.47
C LEU A 5 -0.86 -4.20 11.28
N GLU A 6 0.26 -3.63 11.73
CA GLU A 6 0.55 -2.20 11.54
C GLU A 6 0.61 -1.84 10.05
N VAL A 7 1.29 -2.65 9.23
CA VAL A 7 1.35 -2.44 7.77
C VAL A 7 -0.04 -2.52 7.14
N ALA A 8 -0.88 -3.47 7.57
CA ALA A 8 -2.24 -3.61 7.06
C ALA A 8 -3.13 -2.40 7.40
N VAL A 9 -2.98 -1.83 8.61
CA VAL A 9 -3.68 -0.61 9.02
C VAL A 9 -3.23 0.57 8.18
N ASP A 10 -1.93 0.77 8.02
CA ASP A 10 -1.40 1.87 7.21
C ASP A 10 -1.84 1.76 5.73
N ILE A 11 -1.91 0.55 5.17
CA ILE A 11 -2.45 0.32 3.81
C ILE A 11 -3.91 0.80 3.72
N ALA A 12 -4.74 0.41 4.69
CA ALA A 12 -6.15 0.80 4.70
C ALA A 12 -6.32 2.33 4.83
N ASP A 13 -5.55 2.98 5.71
CA ASP A 13 -5.58 4.43 5.90
C ASP A 13 -5.18 5.18 4.62
N ILE A 14 -4.10 4.74 3.95
CA ILE A 14 -3.62 5.34 2.71
C ILE A 14 -4.65 5.23 1.58
N ILE A 15 -5.30 4.07 1.47
CA ILE A 15 -6.32 3.84 0.44
C ILE A 15 -7.58 4.64 0.74
N SER A 16 -7.98 4.74 2.01
CA SER A 16 -9.10 5.58 2.42
C SER A 16 -8.85 7.03 2.05
N ASP A 17 -7.67 7.57 2.39
CA ASP A 17 -7.29 8.94 2.04
C ASP A 17 -7.24 9.17 0.52
N ALA A 18 -6.66 8.23 -0.23
CA ALA A 18 -6.63 8.30 -1.69
C ALA A 18 -8.04 8.27 -2.31
N SER A 19 -8.93 7.44 -1.77
CA SER A 19 -10.32 7.32 -2.22
C SER A 19 -11.12 8.60 -1.93
N GLU A 20 -11.04 9.12 -0.70
CA GLU A 20 -11.74 10.33 -0.27
C GLU A 20 -11.31 11.56 -1.07
N ASN A 21 -10.02 11.67 -1.39
CA ASN A 21 -9.47 12.79 -2.14
C ASN A 21 -9.46 12.59 -3.66
N LEU A 22 -9.94 11.43 -4.16
CA LEU A 22 -9.90 11.03 -5.57
C LEU A 22 -8.48 11.13 -6.17
N LEU A 23 -7.46 10.81 -5.36
CA LEU A 23 -6.07 10.87 -5.75
C LEU A 23 -5.59 9.50 -6.24
N PRO A 24 -4.78 9.46 -7.30
CA PRO A 24 -4.18 8.21 -7.73
C PRO A 24 -3.08 7.78 -6.75
N LEU A 25 -2.95 6.48 -6.53
CA LEU A 25 -1.97 5.90 -5.61
C LEU A 25 -0.74 5.37 -6.36
N ASP A 26 0.45 5.88 -6.06
CA ASP A 26 1.71 5.30 -6.53
C ASP A 26 2.09 4.08 -5.70
N VAL A 27 1.87 2.89 -6.26
CA VAL A 27 2.11 1.63 -5.55
C VAL A 27 3.59 1.45 -5.20
N ALA A 28 4.52 1.80 -6.10
CA ALA A 28 5.94 1.57 -5.88
C ALA A 28 6.50 2.49 -4.80
N SER A 29 6.15 3.79 -4.87
CA SER A 29 6.53 4.78 -3.86
C SER A 29 5.93 4.44 -2.50
N THR A 30 4.64 4.10 -2.46
CA THR A 30 3.94 3.76 -1.20
C THR A 30 4.50 2.49 -0.56
N THR A 31 4.76 1.45 -1.36
CA THR A 31 5.40 0.21 -0.87
C THR A 31 6.75 0.51 -0.21
N SER A 32 7.58 1.33 -0.87
CA SER A 32 8.90 1.70 -0.36
C SER A 32 8.81 2.44 0.98
N GLN A 33 7.86 3.38 1.10
CA GLN A 33 7.61 4.14 2.33
C GLN A 33 7.13 3.24 3.48
N LEU A 34 6.24 2.29 3.20
CA LEU A 34 5.73 1.34 4.22
C LEU A 34 6.83 0.41 4.74
N LEU A 35 7.68 -0.10 3.84
CA LEU A 35 8.79 -0.96 4.24
C LEU A 35 9.84 -0.23 5.08
N GLU A 36 10.13 1.03 4.72
CA GLU A 36 11.06 1.88 5.47
C GLU A 36 10.51 2.20 6.87
N ARG A 37 9.21 2.53 6.97
CA ARG A 37 8.55 2.89 8.24
C ARG A 37 8.48 1.74 9.24
N HIS A 38 8.14 0.54 8.78
CA HIS A 38 7.85 -0.59 9.66
C HIS A 38 9.01 -1.59 9.83
N HIS A 39 10.17 -1.36 9.18
CA HIS A 39 11.34 -2.27 9.20
C HIS A 39 10.92 -3.75 9.19
N VAL A 40 10.11 -4.12 8.19
CA VAL A 40 9.28 -5.33 8.27
C VAL A 40 10.13 -6.59 8.12
N LEU A 41 10.32 -7.32 9.23
CA LEU A 41 10.89 -8.66 9.22
C LEU A 41 9.81 -9.67 8.81
N GLY A 42 9.65 -9.91 7.50
CA GLY A 42 8.86 -11.03 6.99
C GLY A 42 7.76 -10.71 5.98
N LEU A 43 7.57 -9.44 5.59
CA LEU A 43 6.79 -9.08 4.41
C LEU A 43 7.74 -8.69 3.29
N SER A 44 7.59 -9.29 2.12
CA SER A 44 8.34 -8.86 0.95
C SER A 44 7.75 -7.57 0.37
N SER A 45 8.55 -6.85 -0.39
CA SER A 45 8.06 -5.71 -1.17
C SER A 45 6.93 -6.10 -2.13
N GLU A 46 7.00 -7.31 -2.68
CA GLU A 46 5.98 -7.83 -3.57
C GLU A 46 4.65 -8.07 -2.84
N ASP A 47 4.68 -8.59 -1.60
CA ASP A 47 3.47 -8.81 -0.80
C ASP A 47 2.76 -7.49 -0.48
N VAL A 48 3.51 -6.47 -0.07
CA VAL A 48 2.97 -5.15 0.25
C VAL A 48 2.42 -4.48 -1.01
N ALA A 49 3.15 -4.56 -2.14
CA ALA A 49 2.69 -4.01 -3.41
C ALA A 49 1.43 -4.74 -3.93
N ALA A 50 1.34 -6.06 -3.74
CA ALA A 50 0.18 -6.84 -4.12
C ALA A 50 -1.05 -6.43 -3.29
N ALA A 51 -0.91 -6.31 -1.96
CA ALA A 51 -1.97 -5.86 -1.08
C ALA A 51 -2.45 -4.44 -1.45
N LEU A 52 -1.52 -3.51 -1.70
CA LEU A 52 -1.87 -2.15 -2.14
C LEU A 52 -2.68 -2.16 -3.44
N ARG A 53 -2.33 -2.97 -4.43
CA ARG A 53 -3.06 -3.07 -5.69
C ARG A 53 -4.45 -3.68 -5.50
N GLU A 54 -4.54 -4.78 -4.77
CA GLU A 54 -5.79 -5.50 -4.54
C GLU A 54 -6.80 -4.61 -3.81
N GLU A 55 -6.37 -3.99 -2.70
CA GLU A 55 -7.22 -3.13 -1.90
C GLU A 55 -7.56 -1.82 -2.63
N SER A 56 -6.61 -1.21 -3.35
CA SER A 56 -6.90 -0.01 -4.16
C SER A 56 -7.95 -0.30 -5.23
N ASN A 57 -7.83 -1.42 -5.92
CA ASN A 57 -8.79 -1.84 -6.93
C ASN A 57 -10.18 -2.12 -6.33
N SER A 58 -10.23 -2.76 -5.16
CA SER A 58 -11.47 -2.98 -4.40
C SER A 58 -12.14 -1.65 -4.01
N ALA A 59 -11.35 -0.65 -3.61
CA ALA A 59 -11.80 0.68 -3.22
C ALA A 59 -12.07 1.63 -4.39
N GLY A 60 -11.84 1.20 -5.64
CA GLY A 60 -11.98 2.04 -6.84
C GLY A 60 -10.93 3.15 -6.96
N VAL A 61 -9.82 3.04 -6.24
CA VAL A 61 -8.70 3.97 -6.30
C VAL A 61 -7.85 3.66 -7.54
N THR A 62 -7.56 4.69 -8.33
CA THR A 62 -6.69 4.55 -9.50
C THR A 62 -5.25 4.37 -9.05
N THR A 63 -4.57 3.30 -9.47
CA THR A 63 -3.15 3.10 -9.15
C THR A 63 -2.25 3.57 -10.28
N LEU A 64 -1.15 4.26 -9.96
CA LEU A 64 -0.04 4.52 -10.86
C LEU A 64 0.85 3.27 -10.87
N GLN A 65 0.82 2.51 -11.97
CA GLN A 65 1.77 1.42 -12.18
C GLN A 65 2.99 1.98 -12.93
N ALA A 66 4.18 1.71 -12.41
CA ALA A 66 5.36 1.72 -13.25
C ALA A 66 5.25 0.51 -14.17
N ASP A 67 4.76 0.70 -15.40
CA ASP A 67 4.96 -0.26 -16.48
C ASP A 67 6.48 -0.52 -16.56
N SER A 68 6.90 -1.73 -16.20
CA SER A 68 8.25 -2.25 -16.38
C SER A 68 8.19 -3.47 -17.28
#